data_AF-A0A9P7BEN4-F1
#
_entry.id   AF-A0A9P7BEN4-F1
#
_cell.length_a   1.000
_cell.length_b   1.000
_cell.length_c   1.000
_cell.angle_alpha   90.00
_cell.angle_beta   90.00
_cell.angle_gamma   90.00
#
_symmetry.space_group_name_H-M   'P 1'
#
loop_
_entity.id
_entity.type
_entity.pdbx_description
1 polymer ?
#
loop_
_entity_poly.entity_id
_entity_poly.type
_entity_poly.pdbx_seq_one_letter_code
_entity_poly.pdbx_strand_id
1 'polypeptide(L)'
;MESKYLTNLINYKPLFFQNQNKFSIWHKVPVSRRSAVMVLLFLGNEGELRVILTKRSRKLKSFSGHISLPGGKSENGLESEFQCARREMDEEIGLSRHNQILKKDFGFIMDELKVLPSYLARTFLAVAPCIGYINWCEDVKQTERRIGNLVLNPGESASIFSVPLRDFLQPKTDNFQLSECLKQSHIKTKWAGLPWNLRSFIFPHYNKNEVDWIEEVEDISSASEDETHEDQELDVRTRNCWGLTANILHDVAEIIYNGNNSLIGEEDLIYSLHKHGQIQTKGRTDFEKRLINNTKGSMFTEVIPQDEFKLLKKLYNN
;
A
#
# COMPACT_ATOMS: atom_id res chain seq x y z
N MET A 1 -12.27 18.70 -9.69
CA MET A 1 -11.05 17.87 -9.60
C MET A 1 -10.74 17.60 -8.15
N GLU A 2 -10.48 16.33 -7.84
CA GLU A 2 -10.15 15.85 -6.50
C GLU A 2 -8.72 16.19 -6.07
N SER A 3 -7.86 16.65 -6.99
CA SER A 3 -6.51 17.13 -6.67
C SER A 3 -6.47 18.21 -5.58
N LYS A 4 -7.55 19.00 -5.40
CA LYS A 4 -7.68 19.98 -4.30
C LYS A 4 -7.49 19.35 -2.91
N TYR A 5 -7.88 18.08 -2.75
CA TYR A 5 -7.79 17.33 -1.49
C TYR A 5 -6.36 16.93 -1.14
N LEU A 6 -5.41 16.96 -2.09
CA LEU A 6 -3.99 16.70 -1.81
C LEU A 6 -3.40 17.71 -0.81
N THR A 7 -4.00 18.89 -0.67
CA THR A 7 -3.63 19.87 0.37
C THR A 7 -3.71 19.27 1.77
N ASN A 8 -4.67 18.38 2.04
CA ASN A 8 -4.80 17.70 3.33
C ASN A 8 -3.59 16.78 3.58
N LEU A 9 -3.16 16.02 2.57
CA LEU A 9 -1.96 15.18 2.65
C LEU A 9 -0.69 16.01 2.82
N ILE A 10 -0.56 17.13 2.12
CA ILE A 10 0.59 18.03 2.26
C ILE A 10 0.68 18.55 3.70
N ASN A 11 -0.46 18.92 4.28
CA ASN A 11 -0.56 19.41 5.65
C ASN A 11 -0.50 18.32 6.73
N TYR A 12 -0.69 17.04 6.36
CA TYR A 12 -0.59 15.92 7.27
C TYR A 12 0.81 15.84 7.90
N LYS A 13 0.83 15.70 9.23
CA LYS A 13 2.03 15.58 10.05
C LYS A 13 2.12 14.17 10.59
N PRO A 14 2.99 13.30 10.03
CA PRO A 14 3.11 11.93 10.52
C PRO A 14 3.58 11.91 11.97
N LEU A 15 2.90 11.09 12.77
CA LEU A 15 3.33 10.72 14.11
C LEU A 15 4.02 9.37 14.02
N PHE A 16 5.31 9.36 14.35
CA PHE A 16 6.11 8.14 14.43
C PHE A 16 6.13 7.62 15.87
N PHE A 17 6.88 6.53 16.10
CA PHE A 17 6.97 5.87 17.40
C PHE A 17 7.28 6.84 18.54
N GLN A 18 6.67 6.62 19.71
CA GLN A 18 6.79 7.48 20.89
C GLN A 18 6.37 8.94 20.67
N ASN A 19 5.40 9.19 19.78
CA ASN A 19 4.87 10.52 19.44
C ASN A 19 5.92 11.51 18.90
N GLN A 20 6.98 11.02 18.25
CA GLN A 20 7.94 11.89 17.60
C GLN A 20 7.54 12.19 16.15
N ASN A 21 8.03 13.30 15.61
CA ASN A 21 7.72 13.76 14.24
C ASN A 21 8.97 13.87 13.36
N LYS A 22 10.10 13.31 13.79
CA LYS A 22 11.39 13.48 13.10
C LYS A 22 11.71 12.33 12.14
N PHE A 23 11.71 11.09 12.63
CA PHE A 23 12.11 9.93 11.84
C PHE A 23 11.25 8.71 12.19
N SER A 24 10.92 7.92 11.17
CA SER A 24 10.25 6.63 11.30
C SER A 24 11.16 5.58 11.96
N ILE A 25 10.56 4.58 12.60
CA ILE A 25 11.23 3.36 13.04
C ILE A 25 11.92 2.62 11.90
N TRP A 26 11.49 2.85 10.65
CA TRP A 26 12.06 2.28 9.43
C TRP A 26 13.58 2.44 9.35
N HIS A 27 14.11 3.61 9.72
CA HIS A 27 15.55 3.88 9.70
C HIS A 27 16.32 3.19 10.85
N LYS A 28 15.64 2.67 11.88
CA LYS A 28 16.28 1.96 13.00
C LYS A 28 16.33 0.46 12.81
N VAL A 29 15.36 -0.12 12.08
CA VAL A 29 15.42 -1.55 11.77
C VAL A 29 16.53 -1.84 10.74
N PRO A 30 17.10 -3.05 10.68
CA PRO A 30 18.11 -3.41 9.70
C PRO A 30 17.56 -3.33 8.27
N VAL A 31 18.42 -3.05 7.30
CA VAL A 31 18.07 -2.98 5.86
C VAL A 31 17.22 -4.17 5.39
N SER A 32 17.58 -5.39 5.80
CA SER A 32 16.83 -6.62 5.47
C SER A 32 15.38 -6.71 6.01
N ARG A 33 14.98 -5.73 6.84
CA ARG A 33 13.65 -5.57 7.45
C ARG A 33 12.94 -4.30 6.99
N ARG A 34 13.61 -3.49 6.17
CA ARG A 34 13.05 -2.28 5.56
C ARG A 34 12.39 -2.63 4.24
N SER A 35 11.18 -2.15 4.06
CA SER A 35 10.47 -2.20 2.79
C SER A 35 9.77 -0.89 2.54
N ALA A 36 9.64 -0.49 1.28
CA ALA A 36 8.89 0.69 0.89
C ALA A 36 7.96 0.34 -0.26
N VAL A 37 6.78 0.96 -0.27
CA VAL A 37 5.76 0.79 -1.31
C VAL A 37 5.36 2.13 -1.87
N MET A 38 5.13 2.19 -3.18
CA MET A 38 4.69 3.39 -3.87
C MET A 38 3.15 3.43 -3.95
N VAL A 39 2.56 4.44 -3.32
CA VAL A 39 1.17 4.84 -3.56
C VAL A 39 1.21 5.93 -4.62
N LEU A 40 1.19 5.52 -5.90
CA LEU A 40 1.23 6.46 -7.01
C LEU A 40 -0.18 6.96 -7.34
N LEU A 41 -0.41 8.23 -7.06
CA LEU A 41 -1.66 8.93 -7.33
C LEU A 41 -1.63 9.66 -8.66
N PHE A 42 -2.77 9.71 -9.34
CA PHE A 42 -2.95 10.50 -10.55
C PHE A 42 -4.41 10.91 -10.72
N LEU A 43 -4.69 11.83 -11.64
CA LEU A 43 -6.06 12.21 -11.97
C LEU A 43 -6.60 11.33 -13.10
N GLY A 44 -7.74 10.70 -12.86
CA GLY A 44 -8.50 9.96 -13.88
C GLY A 44 -9.30 10.88 -14.81
N ASN A 45 -10.08 10.26 -15.69
CA ASN A 45 -10.82 10.94 -16.75
C ASN A 45 -11.91 11.88 -16.20
N GLU A 46 -12.49 11.57 -15.04
CA GLU A 46 -13.51 12.39 -14.36
C GLU A 46 -12.88 13.40 -13.38
N GLY A 47 -11.54 13.47 -13.34
CA GLY A 47 -10.79 14.31 -12.41
C GLY A 47 -10.82 13.80 -10.97
N GLU A 48 -11.09 12.51 -10.79
CA GLU A 48 -10.95 11.77 -9.55
C GLU A 48 -9.50 11.37 -9.27
N LEU A 49 -9.11 11.24 -8.00
CA LEU A 49 -7.80 10.69 -7.66
C LEU A 49 -7.86 9.16 -7.77
N ARG A 50 -6.99 8.60 -8.61
CA ARG A 50 -6.80 7.16 -8.77
C ARG A 50 -5.45 6.73 -8.21
N VAL A 51 -5.35 5.48 -7.80
CA VAL A 51 -4.11 4.84 -7.37
C VAL A 51 -3.78 3.65 -8.27
N ILE A 52 -2.50 3.49 -8.60
CA ILE A 52 -2.00 2.31 -9.33
C ILE A 52 -1.76 1.14 -8.38
N LEU A 53 -2.22 -0.05 -8.77
CA LEU A 53 -2.03 -1.31 -8.07
C LEU A 53 -1.54 -2.40 -9.03
N THR A 54 -0.83 -3.38 -8.48
CA THR A 54 -0.37 -4.57 -9.20
C THR A 54 -1.03 -5.82 -8.64
N LYS A 55 -1.26 -6.80 -9.50
CA LYS A 55 -1.56 -8.18 -9.10
C LYS A 55 -0.25 -8.97 -9.17
N ARG A 56 0.19 -9.51 -8.04
CA ARG A 56 1.46 -10.24 -7.95
C ARG A 56 1.43 -11.53 -8.76
N SER A 57 2.55 -11.86 -9.40
CA SER A 57 2.75 -13.11 -10.13
C SER A 57 2.48 -14.32 -9.23
N ARG A 58 1.79 -15.33 -9.77
CA ARG A 58 1.53 -16.59 -9.04
C ARG A 58 2.80 -17.41 -8.78
N LYS A 59 3.90 -17.10 -9.49
CA LYS A 59 5.20 -17.77 -9.34
C LYS A 59 5.95 -17.38 -8.06
N LEU A 60 5.50 -16.34 -7.36
CA LEU A 60 6.14 -15.85 -6.16
C LEU A 60 5.89 -16.75 -4.95
N LYS A 61 6.93 -16.91 -4.11
CA LYS A 61 6.87 -17.74 -2.90
C LYS A 61 5.94 -17.20 -1.80
N SER A 62 5.56 -15.93 -1.86
CA SER A 62 4.72 -15.27 -0.87
C SER A 62 3.74 -14.31 -1.54
N PHE A 63 2.50 -14.29 -1.06
CA PHE A 63 1.43 -13.39 -1.52
C PHE A 63 1.16 -13.50 -3.04
N SER A 64 1.33 -14.70 -3.61
CA SER A 64 1.06 -15.02 -5.00
C SER A 64 -0.39 -14.67 -5.39
N GLY A 65 -0.59 -13.88 -6.45
CA GLY A 65 -1.92 -13.48 -6.92
C GLY A 65 -2.60 -12.39 -6.10
N HIS A 66 -1.98 -11.89 -5.03
CA HIS A 66 -2.55 -10.81 -4.22
C HIS A 66 -2.42 -9.46 -4.93
N ILE A 67 -3.34 -8.56 -4.61
CA ILE A 67 -3.25 -7.15 -5.00
C ILE A 67 -2.32 -6.42 -4.02
N SER A 68 -1.36 -5.69 -4.57
CA SER A 68 -0.36 -4.94 -3.83
C SER A 68 -0.09 -3.58 -4.46
N LEU A 69 0.45 -2.68 -3.65
CA LEU A 69 1.18 -1.52 -4.14
C LEU A 69 2.53 -1.99 -4.71
N PRO A 70 3.03 -1.38 -5.80
CA PRO A 70 4.40 -1.62 -6.26
C PRO A 70 5.39 -1.32 -5.14
N GLY A 71 6.36 -2.21 -4.91
CA GLY A 71 7.31 -2.02 -3.83
C GLY A 71 7.98 -3.29 -3.34
N GLY A 72 8.99 -3.11 -2.51
CA GLY A 72 9.82 -4.21 -2.04
C GLY A 72 10.80 -3.79 -0.97
N LYS A 73 11.91 -4.53 -0.86
CA LYS A 73 12.85 -4.37 0.26
C LYS A 73 13.94 -3.39 -0.10
N SER A 74 14.42 -2.64 0.88
CA SER A 74 15.58 -1.79 0.66
C SER A 74 16.83 -2.62 0.37
N GLU A 75 17.65 -2.15 -0.57
CA GLU A 75 18.91 -2.80 -0.95
C GLU A 75 20.04 -2.47 0.02
N ASN A 76 20.10 -1.22 0.48
CA ASN A 76 21.21 -0.72 1.29
C ASN A 76 20.75 0.34 2.31
N GLY A 77 21.61 0.64 3.28
CA GLY A 77 21.25 1.51 4.40
C GLY A 77 21.15 3.00 4.08
N LEU A 78 21.62 3.43 2.90
CA LEU A 78 21.61 4.82 2.45
C LEU A 78 20.41 5.15 1.57
N GLU A 79 19.71 4.13 1.08
CA GLU A 79 18.50 4.27 0.28
C GLU A 79 17.38 4.89 1.12
N SER A 80 16.81 5.99 0.65
CA SER A 80 15.59 6.56 1.23
C SER A 80 14.36 5.72 0.90
N GLU A 81 13.27 5.93 1.62
CA GLU A 81 12.01 5.23 1.38
C GLU A 81 11.51 5.46 -0.04
N PHE A 82 11.56 6.71 -0.54
CA PHE A 82 11.19 7.04 -1.91
C PHE A 82 12.13 6.42 -2.95
N GLN A 83 13.45 6.40 -2.70
CA GLN A 83 14.40 5.75 -3.61
C GLN A 83 14.09 4.25 -3.74
N CYS A 84 13.83 3.58 -2.61
CA CYS A 84 13.43 2.18 -2.58
C CYS A 84 12.11 1.95 -3.32
N ALA A 85 11.08 2.74 -3.03
CA ALA A 85 9.76 2.58 -3.65
C ALA A 85 9.80 2.85 -5.17
N ARG A 86 10.53 3.87 -5.62
CA ARG A 86 10.70 4.18 -7.05
C ARG A 86 11.51 3.11 -7.78
N ARG A 87 12.57 2.57 -7.15
CA ARG A 87 13.36 1.48 -7.71
C ARG A 87 12.50 0.23 -7.94
N GLU A 88 11.77 -0.19 -6.91
CA GLU A 88 10.95 -1.41 -6.98
C GLU A 88 9.79 -1.25 -7.97
N MET A 89 9.17 -0.06 -8.06
CA MET A 89 8.17 0.22 -9.08
C MET A 89 8.74 0.19 -10.50
N ASP A 90 9.95 0.71 -10.70
CA ASP A 90 10.67 0.62 -11.98
C ASP A 90 10.94 -0.85 -12.36
N GLU A 91 11.34 -1.69 -11.39
CA GLU A 91 11.57 -3.12 -11.57
C GLU A 91 10.30 -3.93 -11.82
N GLU A 92 9.20 -3.63 -11.11
CA GLU A 92 7.95 -4.41 -11.19
C GLU A 92 7.07 -4.01 -12.40
N ILE A 93 7.01 -2.72 -12.75
CA ILE A 93 6.09 -2.19 -13.78
C ILE A 93 6.77 -1.32 -14.87
N GLY A 94 8.09 -1.18 -14.84
CA GLY A 94 8.85 -0.47 -15.88
C GLY A 94 8.72 1.06 -15.83
N LEU A 95 8.09 1.62 -14.78
CA LEU A 95 7.90 3.05 -14.66
C LEU A 95 9.17 3.71 -14.08
N SER A 96 9.91 4.42 -14.95
CA SER A 96 11.25 4.92 -14.61
C SER A 96 11.34 5.64 -13.27
N ARG A 97 12.35 5.27 -12.47
CA ARG A 97 12.67 5.96 -11.21
C ARG A 97 13.21 7.38 -11.39
N HIS A 98 13.47 7.85 -12.62
CA HIS A 98 14.07 9.17 -12.88
C HIS A 98 13.09 10.16 -13.54
N ASN A 99 12.79 11.27 -12.87
CA ASN A 99 11.89 12.31 -13.39
C ASN A 99 12.36 12.92 -14.73
N GLN A 100 13.65 12.93 -15.03
CA GLN A 100 14.16 13.40 -16.33
C GLN A 100 13.70 12.51 -17.49
N ILE A 101 13.67 11.19 -17.27
CA ILE A 101 13.21 10.20 -18.25
C ILE A 101 11.69 10.29 -18.37
N LEU A 102 10.96 10.30 -17.25
CA LEU A 102 9.50 10.44 -17.24
C LEU A 102 9.03 11.72 -17.97
N LYS A 103 9.72 12.84 -17.74
CA LYS A 103 9.40 14.11 -18.41
C LYS A 103 9.66 14.05 -19.90
N LYS A 104 10.78 13.46 -20.31
CA LYS A 104 11.17 13.35 -21.72
C LYS A 104 10.24 12.41 -22.49
N ASP A 105 9.93 11.26 -21.92
CA ASP A 105 9.25 10.17 -22.64
C ASP A 105 7.73 10.28 -22.53
N PHE A 106 7.21 10.84 -21.42
CA PHE A 106 5.77 10.90 -21.14
C PHE A 106 5.25 12.29 -20.78
N GLY A 107 6.11 13.30 -20.62
CA GLY A 107 5.64 14.67 -20.34
C GLY A 107 5.11 14.89 -18.92
N PHE A 108 5.50 14.07 -17.95
CA PHE A 108 5.16 14.28 -16.54
C PHE A 108 6.36 14.04 -15.62
N ILE A 109 6.27 14.57 -14.40
CA ILE A 109 7.16 14.19 -13.30
C ILE A 109 6.35 13.50 -12.20
N MET A 110 7.03 12.69 -11.41
CA MET A 110 6.47 12.15 -10.18
C MET A 110 6.94 13.01 -9.01
N ASP A 111 5.99 13.70 -8.40
CA ASP A 111 6.20 14.48 -7.18
C ASP A 111 6.19 13.55 -5.96
N GLU A 112 7.15 13.72 -5.07
CA GLU A 112 7.27 12.99 -3.81
C GLU A 112 6.52 13.77 -2.72
N LEU A 113 5.25 13.40 -2.46
CA LEU A 113 4.38 14.20 -1.59
C LEU A 113 4.62 13.94 -0.10
N LYS A 114 4.67 12.67 0.30
CA LYS A 114 4.78 12.30 1.72
C LYS A 114 5.24 10.86 1.92
N VAL A 115 6.00 10.62 2.99
CA VAL A 115 6.19 9.27 3.56
C VAL A 115 5.28 9.14 4.78
N LEU A 116 4.48 8.09 4.83
CA LEU A 116 3.59 7.79 5.97
C LEU A 116 4.30 6.95 7.04
N PRO A 117 3.76 6.91 8.29
CA PRO A 117 4.21 5.97 9.31
C PRO A 117 4.31 4.53 8.80
N SER A 118 5.30 3.80 9.31
CA SER A 118 5.55 2.42 8.91
C SER A 118 4.48 1.46 9.42
N TYR A 119 4.11 0.52 8.56
CA TYR A 119 3.21 -0.57 8.87
C TYR A 119 3.96 -1.87 9.09
N LEU A 120 3.47 -2.72 9.99
CA LEU A 120 4.04 -4.03 10.26
C LEU A 120 3.44 -5.07 9.34
N ALA A 121 4.22 -5.53 8.36
CA ALA A 121 3.81 -6.66 7.55
C ALA A 121 3.83 -7.97 8.36
N ARG A 122 2.97 -8.93 7.99
CA ARG A 122 2.95 -10.28 8.58
C ARG A 122 4.31 -10.99 8.55
N THR A 123 5.16 -10.65 7.57
CA THR A 123 6.53 -11.17 7.41
C THR A 123 7.58 -10.45 8.26
N PHE A 124 7.15 -9.61 9.21
CA PHE A 124 8.01 -8.77 10.07
C PHE A 124 8.93 -7.87 9.25
N LEU A 125 8.34 -7.17 8.29
CA LEU A 125 8.95 -6.05 7.60
C LEU A 125 8.29 -4.76 8.09
N ALA A 126 9.08 -3.72 8.30
CA ALA A 126 8.59 -2.36 8.43
C ALA A 126 8.39 -1.80 7.03
N VAL A 127 7.14 -1.57 6.65
CA VAL A 127 6.75 -1.12 5.32
C VAL A 127 6.42 0.37 5.37
N ALA A 128 7.21 1.20 4.68
CA ALA A 128 6.99 2.64 4.58
C ALA A 128 6.18 2.97 3.31
N PRO A 129 4.95 3.50 3.44
CA PRO A 129 4.19 3.97 2.29
C PRO A 129 4.71 5.32 1.81
N CYS A 130 5.09 5.39 0.54
CA CYS A 130 5.57 6.59 -0.14
C CYS A 130 4.49 7.08 -1.08
N ILE A 131 3.94 8.27 -0.83
CA ILE A 131 2.86 8.84 -1.64
C ILE A 131 3.47 9.70 -2.75
N GLY A 132 3.36 9.21 -3.98
CA GLY A 132 3.76 9.91 -5.19
C GLY A 132 2.55 10.51 -5.90
N TYR A 133 2.74 11.57 -6.68
CA TYR A 133 1.70 12.12 -7.54
C TYR A 133 2.24 12.41 -8.95
N ILE A 134 1.47 12.01 -9.96
CA ILE A 134 1.78 12.30 -11.36
C ILE A 134 1.39 13.74 -11.66
N ASN A 135 2.41 14.56 -11.92
CA ASN A 135 2.27 15.96 -12.27
C ASN A 135 2.67 16.18 -13.73
N TRP A 136 1.64 16.35 -14.57
CA TRP A 136 1.79 16.58 -16.01
C TRP A 136 2.36 17.97 -16.28
N CYS A 137 3.28 18.08 -17.24
CA CYS A 137 3.78 19.37 -17.68
C CYS A 137 2.64 20.17 -18.32
N GLU A 138 2.66 21.50 -18.17
CA GLU A 138 1.57 22.39 -18.60
C GLU A 138 1.30 22.35 -20.11
N ASP A 139 2.31 22.02 -20.90
CA ASP A 139 2.27 21.87 -22.35
C ASP A 139 1.60 20.57 -22.82
N VAL A 140 1.37 19.60 -21.92
CA VAL A 140 0.70 18.33 -22.25
C VAL A 140 -0.82 18.47 -22.09
N LYS A 141 -1.52 18.40 -23.23
CA LYS A 141 -2.99 18.44 -23.26
C LYS A 141 -3.58 17.25 -22.54
N GLN A 142 -4.74 17.44 -21.91
CA GLN A 142 -5.42 16.36 -21.17
C GLN A 142 -5.67 15.11 -22.02
N THR A 143 -6.00 15.27 -23.31
CA THR A 143 -6.21 14.18 -24.27
C THR A 143 -4.95 13.39 -24.62
N GLU A 144 -3.76 13.92 -24.31
CA GLU A 144 -2.46 13.32 -24.59
C GLU A 144 -1.82 12.71 -23.33
N ARG A 145 -2.45 12.88 -22.17
CA ARG A 145 -1.96 12.38 -20.88
C ARG A 145 -2.10 10.86 -20.79
N ARG A 146 -1.00 10.16 -21.02
CA ARG A 146 -0.92 8.69 -20.94
C ARG A 146 0.41 8.22 -20.36
N ILE A 147 0.35 7.20 -19.51
CA ILE A 147 1.55 6.49 -19.08
C ILE A 147 1.73 5.32 -20.06
N GLY A 148 2.50 5.54 -21.12
CA GLY A 148 2.77 4.51 -22.12
C GLY A 148 3.86 3.54 -21.67
N ASN A 149 3.98 2.40 -22.37
CA ASN A 149 5.10 1.47 -22.26
C ASN A 149 5.37 0.95 -20.84
N LEU A 150 4.31 0.71 -20.05
CA LEU A 150 4.45 -0.02 -18.80
C LEU A 150 4.81 -1.47 -19.12
N VAL A 151 6.00 -1.89 -18.68
CA VAL A 151 6.51 -3.24 -18.93
C VAL A 151 6.48 -4.00 -17.62
N LEU A 152 5.54 -4.92 -17.50
CA LEU A 152 5.45 -5.79 -16.33
C LEU A 152 6.62 -6.76 -16.31
N ASN A 153 7.20 -6.94 -15.13
CA ASN A 153 8.11 -8.06 -14.89
C ASN A 153 7.28 -9.31 -14.54
N PRO A 154 7.16 -10.32 -15.43
CA PRO A 154 6.30 -11.50 -15.19
C PRO A 154 6.76 -12.38 -14.02
N GLY A 155 8.00 -12.20 -13.55
CA GLY A 155 8.50 -12.82 -12.33
C GLY A 155 7.85 -12.25 -11.06
N GLU A 156 7.33 -11.04 -11.11
CA GLU A 156 6.90 -10.26 -9.93
C GLU A 156 5.45 -9.81 -10.02
N SER A 157 5.02 -9.27 -11.18
CA SER A 157 3.68 -8.76 -11.44
C SER A 157 3.04 -9.47 -12.63
N ALA A 158 1.77 -9.82 -12.50
CA ALA A 158 0.96 -10.45 -13.55
C ALA A 158 0.08 -9.44 -14.29
N SER A 159 -0.44 -8.44 -13.58
CA SER A 159 -1.22 -7.35 -14.18
C SER A 159 -1.10 -6.06 -13.37
N ILE A 160 -1.46 -4.95 -14.00
CA ILE A 160 -1.55 -3.62 -13.40
C ILE A 160 -2.97 -3.08 -13.63
N PHE A 161 -3.45 -2.33 -12.66
CA PHE A 161 -4.75 -1.67 -12.75
C PHE A 161 -4.79 -0.44 -11.84
N SER A 162 -5.84 0.35 -11.97
CA SER A 162 -6.07 1.51 -11.13
C SER A 162 -7.49 1.54 -10.59
N VAL A 163 -7.64 2.13 -9.41
CA VAL A 163 -8.94 2.31 -8.77
C VAL A 163 -9.04 3.71 -8.15
N PRO A 164 -10.25 4.29 -8.05
CA PRO A 164 -10.49 5.54 -7.34
C PRO A 164 -10.07 5.43 -5.88
N LEU A 165 -9.25 6.36 -5.41
CA LEU A 165 -8.77 6.35 -4.03
C LEU A 165 -9.93 6.50 -3.02
N ARG A 166 -10.96 7.29 -3.36
CA ARG A 166 -12.17 7.47 -2.53
C ARG A 166 -12.90 6.16 -2.23
N ASP A 167 -12.74 5.13 -3.06
CA ASP A 167 -13.40 3.84 -2.86
C ASP A 167 -12.83 3.06 -1.66
N PHE A 168 -11.71 3.51 -1.08
CA PHE A 168 -11.14 2.99 0.16
C PHE A 168 -11.67 3.67 1.43
N LEU A 169 -12.54 4.68 1.31
CA LEU A 169 -13.23 5.27 2.46
C LEU A 169 -14.18 4.24 3.09
N GLN A 170 -14.03 4.06 4.41
CA GLN A 170 -14.82 3.08 5.17
C GLN A 170 -14.96 3.52 6.65
N PRO A 171 -16.20 3.73 7.16
CA PRO A 171 -17.49 3.47 6.52
C PRO A 171 -17.76 4.41 5.35
N LYS A 172 -18.69 4.02 4.46
CA LYS A 172 -19.09 4.86 3.33
C LYS A 172 -19.53 6.22 3.87
N THR A 173 -18.97 7.28 3.30
CA THR A 173 -19.34 8.65 3.65
C THR A 173 -20.46 9.13 2.75
N ASP A 174 -21.39 9.95 3.26
CA ASP A 174 -22.44 10.56 2.42
C ASP A 174 -21.86 11.54 1.38
N ASN A 175 -20.67 12.08 1.65
CA ASN A 175 -19.99 13.06 0.80
C ASN A 175 -19.36 12.45 -0.46
N PHE A 176 -19.03 11.16 -0.43
CA PHE A 176 -18.36 10.46 -1.52
C PHE A 176 -19.05 9.13 -1.76
N GLN A 177 -19.75 9.01 -2.89
CA GLN A 177 -20.29 7.74 -3.33
C GLN A 177 -19.16 6.86 -3.86
N LEU A 178 -19.25 5.56 -3.60
CA LEU A 178 -18.35 4.59 -4.22
C LEU A 178 -18.57 4.61 -5.73
N SER A 179 -17.47 4.65 -6.47
CA SER A 179 -17.50 4.69 -7.93
C SER A 179 -17.41 3.31 -8.56
N GLU A 180 -16.49 2.48 -8.11
CA GLU A 180 -16.12 1.21 -8.76
C GLU A 180 -16.11 0.03 -7.77
N CYS A 181 -15.90 0.28 -6.48
CA CYS A 181 -15.91 -0.76 -5.47
C CYS A 181 -17.31 -1.38 -5.28
N LEU A 182 -17.41 -2.67 -5.60
CA LEU A 182 -18.65 -3.46 -5.55
C LEU A 182 -19.02 -3.82 -4.11
N LYS A 183 -18.02 -4.18 -3.30
CA LYS A 183 -18.22 -4.67 -1.94
C LYS A 183 -17.05 -4.30 -1.04
N GLN A 184 -17.35 -3.88 0.18
CA GLN A 184 -16.37 -3.56 1.21
C GLN A 184 -16.65 -4.42 2.45
N SER A 185 -15.61 -4.89 3.12
CA SER A 185 -15.74 -5.54 4.43
C SER A 185 -14.70 -5.02 5.42
N HIS A 186 -15.06 -4.98 6.69
CA HIS A 186 -14.19 -4.57 7.80
C HIS A 186 -14.46 -5.47 8.99
N ILE A 187 -13.42 -6.20 9.39
CA ILE A 187 -13.46 -7.09 10.55
C ILE A 187 -12.37 -6.64 11.53
N LYS A 188 -12.79 -6.19 12.72
CA LYS A 188 -11.88 -6.01 13.85
C LYS A 188 -11.57 -7.38 14.45
N THR A 189 -10.35 -7.86 14.24
CA THR A 189 -9.85 -9.13 14.79
C THR A 189 -8.74 -8.89 15.82
N LYS A 190 -8.09 -9.97 16.28
CA LYS A 190 -6.89 -9.89 17.11
C LYS A 190 -5.72 -10.57 16.41
N TRP A 191 -4.62 -9.87 16.24
CA TRP A 191 -3.35 -10.45 15.81
C TRP A 191 -2.40 -10.52 17.00
N ALA A 192 -2.07 -11.74 17.44
CA ALA A 192 -1.21 -12.02 18.58
C ALA A 192 -1.60 -11.24 19.87
N GLY A 193 -2.91 -11.02 20.05
CA GLY A 193 -3.51 -10.36 21.21
C GLY A 193 -3.80 -8.86 21.05
N LEU A 194 -3.24 -8.20 20.03
CA LEU A 194 -3.54 -6.79 19.72
C LEU A 194 -4.73 -6.67 18.77
N PRO A 195 -5.56 -5.62 18.88
CA PRO A 195 -6.60 -5.33 17.89
C PRO A 195 -5.97 -5.18 16.51
N TRP A 196 -6.64 -5.70 15.49
CA TRP A 196 -6.16 -5.65 14.11
C TRP A 196 -7.31 -5.42 13.15
N ASN A 197 -7.17 -4.43 12.27
CA ASN A 197 -8.15 -4.14 11.24
C ASN A 197 -7.88 -5.01 10.01
N LEU A 198 -8.83 -5.87 9.67
CA LEU A 198 -8.83 -6.58 8.41
C LEU A 198 -9.87 -5.93 7.49
N ARG A 199 -9.39 -5.21 6.48
CA ARG A 199 -10.22 -4.58 5.45
C ARG A 199 -10.09 -5.34 4.14
N SER A 200 -11.17 -5.35 3.36
CA SER A 200 -11.20 -5.87 2.00
C SER A 200 -12.12 -5.01 1.14
N PHE A 201 -11.67 -4.71 -0.07
CA PHE A 201 -12.35 -3.90 -1.08
C PHE A 201 -12.35 -4.68 -2.39
N ILE A 202 -13.53 -4.94 -2.93
CA ILE A 202 -13.74 -5.78 -4.10
C ILE A 202 -14.08 -4.91 -5.29
N PHE A 203 -13.27 -5.03 -6.34
CA PHE A 203 -13.40 -4.30 -7.59
C PHE A 203 -13.70 -5.28 -8.73
N PRO A 204 -14.39 -4.86 -9.80
CA PRO A 204 -14.53 -5.68 -10.99
C PRO A 204 -13.17 -5.85 -11.68
N HIS A 205 -12.97 -6.97 -12.35
CA HIS A 205 -11.76 -7.23 -13.14
C HIS A 205 -11.74 -6.39 -14.41
N TYR A 206 -12.87 -6.30 -15.10
CA TYR A 206 -13.06 -5.40 -16.24
C TYR A 206 -13.79 -4.15 -15.76
N ASN A 207 -13.22 -2.98 -16.01
CA ASN A 207 -13.81 -1.72 -15.61
C ASN A 207 -13.76 -0.72 -16.78
N LYS A 208 -14.94 -0.39 -17.32
CA LYS A 208 -15.10 0.59 -18.40
C LYS A 208 -14.67 2.03 -18.03
N ASN A 209 -14.52 2.32 -16.74
CA ASN A 209 -14.10 3.63 -16.24
C ASN A 209 -12.59 3.67 -15.95
N GLU A 210 -11.87 2.57 -16.20
CA GLU A 210 -10.42 2.53 -16.12
C GLU A 210 -9.82 3.41 -17.22
N VAL A 211 -8.60 3.87 -17.00
CA VAL A 211 -7.90 4.71 -17.97
C VAL A 211 -7.33 3.87 -19.10
N ASP A 212 -7.57 4.29 -20.33
CA ASP A 212 -7.30 3.53 -21.56
C ASP A 212 -5.84 3.02 -21.65
N TRP A 213 -4.87 3.78 -21.15
CA TRP A 213 -3.45 3.40 -21.20
C TRP A 213 -3.06 2.24 -20.27
N ILE A 214 -3.92 1.87 -19.30
CA ILE A 214 -3.73 0.66 -18.49
C ILE A 214 -4.23 -0.57 -19.25
N GLU A 215 -5.31 -0.45 -20.02
CA GLU A 215 -5.88 -1.55 -20.80
C GLU A 215 -4.89 -2.07 -21.86
N GLU A 216 -3.95 -1.23 -22.30
CA GLU A 216 -2.88 -1.60 -23.24
C GLU A 216 -1.83 -2.55 -22.63
N VAL A 217 -1.79 -2.70 -21.30
CA VAL A 217 -0.81 -3.57 -20.63
C VAL A 217 -1.31 -5.01 -20.65
N GLU A 218 -0.55 -5.90 -21.29
CA GLU A 218 -0.90 -7.31 -21.40
C GLU A 218 -1.00 -7.98 -20.01
N ASP A 219 -2.16 -8.56 -19.69
CA ASP A 219 -2.36 -9.38 -18.49
C ASP A 219 -1.69 -10.75 -18.71
N ILE A 220 -0.62 -11.00 -17.97
CA ILE A 220 0.19 -12.23 -18.04
C ILE A 220 -0.36 -13.30 -17.07
N SER A 221 -1.50 -13.07 -16.43
CA SER A 221 -2.17 -14.08 -15.63
C SER A 221 -2.78 -15.17 -16.52
N SER A 222 -2.67 -16.43 -16.08
CA SER A 222 -3.21 -17.57 -16.81
C SER A 222 -4.74 -17.50 -16.84
N ALA A 223 -5.36 -17.62 -18.03
CA ALA A 223 -6.83 -17.62 -18.20
C ALA A 223 -7.59 -18.73 -17.43
N SER A 224 -6.89 -19.68 -16.81
CA SER A 224 -7.45 -20.80 -16.04
C SER A 224 -7.55 -20.53 -14.54
N GLU A 225 -7.71 -19.27 -14.12
CA GLU A 225 -7.92 -18.97 -12.70
C GLU A 225 -9.33 -19.37 -12.28
N ASP A 226 -9.42 -20.31 -11.32
CA ASP A 226 -10.69 -20.72 -10.71
C ASP A 226 -11.54 -19.51 -10.29
N GLU A 227 -12.86 -19.64 -10.42
CA GLU A 227 -13.82 -18.66 -9.92
C GLU A 227 -13.72 -18.52 -8.40
N THR A 228 -13.62 -17.28 -7.94
CA THR A 228 -13.67 -16.99 -6.51
C THR A 228 -15.13 -17.05 -6.02
N HIS A 229 -15.32 -17.19 -4.71
CA HIS A 229 -16.67 -17.10 -4.13
C HIS A 229 -17.33 -15.75 -4.46
N GLU A 230 -16.54 -14.68 -4.47
CA GLU A 230 -17.02 -13.36 -4.78
C GLU A 230 -17.40 -13.20 -6.26
N ASP A 231 -16.72 -13.92 -7.16
CA ASP A 231 -17.10 -13.95 -8.58
C ASP A 231 -18.49 -14.56 -8.76
N GLN A 232 -18.77 -15.66 -8.06
CA GLN A 232 -20.08 -16.34 -8.11
C GLN A 232 -21.19 -15.52 -7.43
N GLU A 233 -20.87 -14.85 -6.32
CA GLU A 233 -21.82 -14.02 -5.58
C GLU A 233 -22.22 -12.77 -6.38
N LEU A 234 -21.28 -12.17 -7.10
CA LEU A 234 -21.48 -10.90 -7.82
C LEU A 234 -21.79 -11.10 -9.31
N ASP A 235 -21.66 -12.31 -9.83
CA ASP A 235 -21.82 -12.66 -11.26
C ASP A 235 -20.87 -11.86 -12.18
N VAL A 236 -19.69 -11.52 -11.67
CA VAL A 236 -18.64 -10.79 -12.41
C VAL A 236 -17.27 -11.24 -11.90
N ARG A 237 -16.27 -11.31 -12.77
CA ARG A 237 -14.88 -11.55 -12.33
C ARG A 237 -14.38 -10.40 -11.47
N THR A 238 -13.81 -10.69 -10.30
CA THR A 238 -13.43 -9.68 -9.32
C THR A 238 -11.94 -9.66 -8.97
N ARG A 239 -11.56 -8.58 -8.29
CA ARG A 239 -10.23 -8.28 -7.77
C ARG A 239 -10.39 -7.86 -6.30
N ASN A 240 -9.79 -8.60 -5.38
CA ASN A 240 -9.91 -8.34 -3.93
C ASN A 240 -8.64 -7.68 -3.37
N CYS A 241 -8.72 -6.38 -3.03
CA CYS A 241 -7.67 -5.67 -2.31
C CYS A 241 -7.92 -5.78 -0.81
N TRP A 242 -7.05 -6.49 -0.09
CA TRP A 242 -7.22 -6.77 1.34
C TRP A 242 -5.93 -6.69 2.15
N GLY A 243 -6.07 -6.70 3.48
CA GLY A 243 -4.94 -6.75 4.40
C GLY A 243 -4.12 -5.45 4.42
N LEU A 244 -2.79 -5.57 4.37
CA LEU A 244 -1.89 -4.43 4.52
C LEU A 244 -2.12 -3.36 3.45
N THR A 245 -2.21 -3.75 2.18
CA THR A 245 -2.50 -2.84 1.06
C THR A 245 -3.79 -2.07 1.30
N ALA A 246 -4.86 -2.77 1.69
CA ALA A 246 -6.16 -2.14 1.96
C ALA A 246 -6.13 -1.17 3.14
N ASN A 247 -5.38 -1.48 4.20
CA ASN A 247 -5.24 -0.59 5.35
C ASN A 247 -4.45 0.68 4.99
N ILE A 248 -3.34 0.55 4.25
CA ILE A 248 -2.57 1.71 3.76
C ILE A 248 -3.47 2.62 2.91
N LEU A 249 -4.21 2.04 1.95
CA LEU A 249 -5.06 2.82 1.03
C LEU A 249 -6.24 3.47 1.74
N HIS A 250 -6.82 2.78 2.72
CA HIS A 250 -7.85 3.35 3.59
C HIS A 250 -7.32 4.57 4.35
N ASP A 251 -6.17 4.45 5.00
CA ASP A 251 -5.57 5.54 5.78
C ASP A 251 -5.18 6.73 4.89
N VAL A 252 -4.66 6.46 3.69
CA VAL A 252 -4.39 7.49 2.66
C VAL A 252 -5.67 8.20 2.24
N ALA A 253 -6.75 7.47 1.99
CA ALA A 253 -8.04 8.04 1.61
C ALA A 253 -8.62 8.89 2.76
N GLU A 254 -8.57 8.43 4.00
CA GLU A 254 -9.01 9.18 5.18
C GLU A 254 -8.23 10.50 5.36
N ILE A 255 -6.90 10.48 5.15
CA ILE A 255 -6.09 11.69 5.18
C ILE A 255 -6.50 12.66 4.07
N ILE A 256 -6.58 12.17 2.83
CA ILE A 256 -6.83 13.03 1.67
C ILE A 256 -8.24 13.61 1.70
N TYR A 257 -9.28 12.78 1.84
CA TYR A 257 -10.65 13.23 1.69
C TYR A 257 -11.24 13.83 2.97
N ASN A 258 -10.93 13.24 4.14
CA ASN A 258 -11.49 13.69 5.42
C ASN A 258 -10.54 14.60 6.22
N GLY A 259 -9.29 14.76 5.79
CA GLY A 259 -8.29 15.50 6.57
C GLY A 259 -7.98 14.84 7.91
N ASN A 260 -8.19 13.51 7.99
CA ASN A 260 -8.05 12.78 9.23
C ASN A 260 -6.57 12.78 9.68
N ASN A 261 -6.34 13.03 10.96
CA ASN A 261 -5.03 13.01 11.60
C ASN A 261 -4.97 11.95 12.72
N SER A 262 -5.80 10.92 12.64
CA SER A 262 -5.76 9.77 13.54
C SER A 262 -4.42 9.05 13.45
N LEU A 263 -4.15 8.22 14.47
CA LEU A 263 -3.02 7.30 14.43
C LEU A 263 -3.17 6.35 13.23
N ILE A 264 -2.11 6.24 12.43
CA ILE A 264 -1.99 5.29 11.33
C ILE A 264 -0.67 4.53 11.43
N GLY A 265 -0.59 3.38 10.79
CA GLY A 265 0.58 2.51 10.85
C GLY A 265 0.83 1.91 12.23
N GLU A 266 1.88 1.09 12.31
CA GLU A 266 2.21 0.31 13.51
C GLU A 266 3.61 0.67 14.07
N GLU A 267 3.99 1.93 13.95
CA GLU A 267 5.29 2.47 14.41
C GLU A 267 5.66 2.06 15.85
N ASP A 268 4.77 2.28 16.82
CA ASP A 268 5.02 1.93 18.23
C ASP A 268 5.14 0.42 18.46
N LEU A 269 4.38 -0.40 17.73
CA LEU A 269 4.51 -1.85 17.79
C LEU A 269 5.85 -2.31 17.21
N ILE A 270 6.24 -1.80 16.03
CA ILE A 270 7.54 -2.12 15.42
C ILE A 270 8.67 -1.69 16.35
N TYR A 271 8.57 -0.52 16.96
CA TYR A 271 9.55 -0.02 17.92
C TYR A 271 9.65 -0.92 19.15
N SER A 272 8.53 -1.30 19.77
CA SER A 272 8.54 -2.18 20.94
C SER A 272 9.12 -3.56 20.59
N LEU A 273 8.73 -4.15 19.46
CA LEU A 273 9.33 -5.37 18.95
C LEU A 273 10.85 -5.23 18.76
N HIS A 274 11.30 -4.14 18.12
CA HIS A 274 12.71 -3.85 17.92
C HIS A 274 13.50 -3.70 19.23
N LYS A 275 12.92 -2.98 20.19
CA LYS A 275 13.49 -2.77 21.53
C LYS A 275 13.68 -4.09 22.28
N HIS A 276 12.77 -5.05 22.11
CA HIS A 276 12.77 -6.33 22.81
C HIS A 276 13.27 -7.51 21.95
N GLY A 277 14.28 -7.25 21.10
CA GLY A 277 15.06 -8.29 20.44
C GLY A 277 14.44 -8.90 19.17
N GLN A 278 13.30 -8.39 18.69
CA GLN A 278 12.70 -8.80 17.42
C GLN A 278 13.09 -7.80 16.31
N ILE A 279 12.99 -8.16 15.03
CA ILE A 279 13.26 -7.24 13.90
C ILE A 279 14.67 -6.60 13.98
N GLN A 280 15.65 -7.33 14.53
CA GLN A 280 17.03 -6.85 14.70
C GLN A 280 18.02 -7.47 13.71
N THR A 281 17.65 -8.56 13.04
CA THR A 281 18.55 -9.26 12.11
C THR A 281 17.84 -9.73 10.84
N LYS A 282 18.61 -10.15 9.83
CA LYS A 282 18.08 -10.85 8.65
C LYS A 282 17.49 -12.22 9.02
N GLY A 283 17.98 -12.88 10.05
CA GLY A 283 17.35 -14.10 10.56
C GLY A 283 16.02 -13.77 11.23
N ARG A 284 15.01 -14.63 11.06
CA ARG A 284 13.76 -14.51 11.81
C ARG A 284 13.92 -15.25 13.13
N THR A 285 13.52 -14.62 14.23
CA THR A 285 13.53 -15.29 15.54
C THR A 285 12.49 -16.42 15.53
N ASP A 286 12.56 -17.33 16.50
CA ASP A 286 11.56 -18.40 16.57
C ASP A 286 10.16 -17.86 16.88
N PHE A 287 10.08 -16.78 17.65
CA PHE A 287 8.82 -16.05 17.85
C PHE A 287 8.26 -15.49 16.54
N GLU A 288 9.08 -14.80 15.75
CA GLU A 288 8.66 -14.26 14.45
C GLU A 288 8.19 -15.36 13.50
N LYS A 289 8.94 -16.48 13.41
CA LYS A 289 8.56 -17.64 12.58
C LYS A 289 7.21 -18.22 12.99
N ARG A 290 6.96 -18.37 14.30
CA ARG A 290 5.68 -18.86 14.82
C ARG A 290 4.52 -17.97 14.39
N LEU A 291 4.68 -16.65 14.49
CA LEU A 291 3.64 -15.71 14.06
C LEU A 291 3.44 -15.66 12.55
N ILE A 292 4.51 -15.72 11.75
CA ILE A 292 4.43 -15.82 10.29
C ILE A 292 3.59 -17.05 9.89
N ASN A 293 3.82 -18.18 10.55
CA ASN A 293 3.15 -19.46 10.29
C ASN A 293 1.80 -19.63 10.99
N ASN A 294 1.23 -18.57 11.61
CA ASN A 294 -0.02 -18.63 12.36
C ASN A 294 -0.05 -19.75 13.43
N THR A 295 1.08 -20.04 14.09
CA THR A 295 1.13 -21.03 15.16
C THR A 295 0.22 -20.61 16.31
N LYS A 296 -0.76 -21.46 16.65
CA LYS A 296 -1.75 -21.20 17.71
C LYS A 296 -1.05 -20.88 19.04
N GLY A 297 -1.61 -19.92 19.78
CA GLY A 297 -1.12 -19.53 21.10
C GLY A 297 0.02 -18.50 21.08
N SER A 298 0.55 -18.14 19.91
CA SER A 298 1.61 -17.13 19.81
C SER A 298 1.06 -15.73 20.10
N MET A 299 1.63 -15.02 21.07
CA MET A 299 1.16 -13.71 21.54
C MET A 299 2.32 -12.72 21.69
N PHE A 300 2.08 -11.44 21.40
CA PHE A 300 3.11 -10.41 21.56
C PHE A 300 3.59 -10.26 23.01
N THR A 301 2.79 -10.65 24.00
CA THR A 301 3.18 -10.69 25.43
C THR A 301 4.31 -11.66 25.76
N GLU A 302 4.66 -12.58 24.85
CA GLU A 302 5.84 -13.45 25.01
C GLU A 302 7.16 -12.67 24.89
N VAL A 303 7.16 -11.57 24.15
CA VAL A 303 8.37 -10.78 23.85
C VAL A 303 8.25 -9.31 24.24
N ILE A 304 7.04 -8.79 24.41
CA ILE A 304 6.77 -7.42 24.83
C ILE A 304 6.31 -7.43 26.31
N PRO A 305 6.89 -6.60 27.19
CA PRO A 305 6.45 -6.46 28.56
C PRO A 305 4.96 -6.12 28.68
N GLN A 306 4.30 -6.67 29.70
CA GLN A 306 2.84 -6.59 29.84
C GLN A 306 2.30 -5.15 29.87
N ASP A 307 3.03 -4.21 30.47
CA ASP A 307 2.59 -2.81 30.55
C ASP A 307 2.73 -2.09 29.20
N GLU A 308 3.80 -2.35 28.45
CA GLU A 308 3.93 -1.85 27.07
C GLU A 308 2.83 -2.46 26.16
N PHE A 309 2.56 -3.76 26.30
CA PHE A 309 1.49 -4.41 25.54
C PHE A 309 0.11 -3.82 25.84
N LYS A 310 -0.22 -3.49 27.10
CA LYS A 310 -1.47 -2.80 27.46
C LYS A 310 -1.57 -1.43 26.79
N LEU A 311 -0.46 -0.68 26.72
CA LEU A 311 -0.42 0.62 26.04
C LEU A 311 -0.68 0.46 24.54
N LEU A 312 0.02 -0.47 23.87
CA LEU A 312 -0.20 -0.77 22.45
C LEU A 312 -1.64 -1.22 22.19
N LYS A 313 -2.20 -2.05 23.08
CA LYS A 313 -3.59 -2.49 22.98
C LYS A 313 -4.55 -1.31 23.06
N LYS A 314 -4.33 -0.34 23.96
CA LYS A 314 -5.15 0.88 24.02
C LYS A 314 -4.98 1.74 22.77
N LEU A 315 -3.74 1.84 22.28
CA LEU A 315 -3.36 2.65 21.13
C LEU A 315 -4.07 2.20 19.84
N TYR A 316 -4.10 0.89 19.57
CA TYR A 316 -4.68 0.31 18.34
C TYR A 316 -6.15 -0.12 18.46
N ASN A 317 -6.81 0.14 19.59
CA ASN A 317 -8.21 -0.26 19.77
C ASN A 317 -9.23 0.71 19.17
N ASN A 318 -8.79 1.93 18.83
CA ASN A 318 -9.65 2.98 18.28
C ASN A 318 -10.16 2.62 16.89
#